data_AF-A0A370K2P2-F1
#
_entry.id   AF-A0A370K2P2-F1
#
_cell.length_a   1.000
_cell.length_b   1.000
_cell.length_c   1.000
_cell.angle_alpha   90.00
_cell.angle_beta   90.00
_cell.angle_gamma   90.00
#
_symmetry.space_group_name_H-M   'P 1'
#
loop_
_entity.id
_entity.type
_entity.pdbx_description
1 polymer ?
#
loop_
_entity_poly.entity_id
_entity_poly.type
_entity_poly.pdbx_seq_one_letter_code
_entity_poly.pdbx_strand_id
1 'polypeptide(L)'
;MFQRRAIERHPLDADGIKLYTIAATARPVALSAYLPQLARMKQARPIDWRATPAFAICHDGASARYLVLGWWGNDNEMFVAVAVEQERGWIEDAARYSFCLWDMEVMWHERNAFVERMYGAEPSLAAYRASHFVQA
;
A
#
# COMPACT_ATOMS: atom_id res chain seq x y z
N MET A 1 26.44 -0.85 -8.46
CA MET A 1 25.57 -1.77 -9.25
C MET A 1 24.15 -1.58 -8.78
N PHE A 2 23.18 -1.49 -9.69
CA PHE A 2 21.76 -1.40 -9.34
C PHE A 2 21.29 -2.72 -8.73
N GLN A 3 20.56 -2.67 -7.62
CA GLN A 3 19.88 -3.82 -7.03
C GLN A 3 18.40 -3.49 -6.88
N ARG A 4 17.55 -4.29 -7.52
CA ARG A 4 16.10 -4.16 -7.40
C ARG A 4 15.66 -4.54 -5.98
N ARG A 5 14.68 -3.82 -5.43
CA ARG A 5 14.06 -4.18 -4.15
C ARG A 5 13.13 -5.37 -4.33
N ALA A 6 13.09 -6.26 -3.34
CA ALA A 6 12.15 -7.37 -3.33
C ALA A 6 10.76 -6.83 -2.99
N ILE A 7 9.77 -7.12 -3.83
CA ILE A 7 8.37 -6.77 -3.65
C ILE A 7 7.56 -8.06 -3.56
N GLU A 8 6.82 -8.24 -2.46
CA GLU A 8 6.01 -9.43 -2.24
C GLU A 8 4.55 -9.04 -1.97
N ARG A 9 3.64 -9.91 -2.44
CA ARG A 9 2.20 -9.83 -2.19
C ARG A 9 1.86 -10.73 -1.00
N HIS A 10 0.95 -10.24 -0.15
CA HIS A 10 0.42 -10.98 1.00
C HIS A 10 -1.10 -11.13 0.92
N PRO A 11 -1.72 -12.04 1.70
CA PRO A 11 -3.18 -12.11 1.81
C PRO A 11 -3.81 -10.74 2.08
N LEU A 12 -5.06 -10.58 1.67
CA LEU A 12 -5.84 -9.39 2.00
C LEU A 12 -5.94 -9.24 3.52
N ASP A 13 -5.99 -8.01 4.01
CA ASP A 13 -6.32 -7.78 5.41
C ASP A 13 -7.81 -8.06 5.71
N ALA A 14 -8.21 -7.92 6.97
CA ALA A 14 -9.58 -8.18 7.41
C ALA A 14 -10.66 -7.27 6.77
N ASP A 15 -10.25 -6.15 6.15
CA ASP A 15 -11.13 -5.23 5.45
C ASP A 15 -11.04 -5.38 3.92
N GLY A 16 -10.25 -6.35 3.44
CA GLY A 16 -10.08 -6.60 2.01
C GLY A 16 -9.06 -5.68 1.33
N ILE A 17 -8.18 -5.04 2.11
CA ILE A 17 -7.09 -4.20 1.59
C ILE A 17 -5.94 -5.09 1.13
N LYS A 18 -5.39 -4.79 -0.04
CA LYS A 18 -4.22 -5.49 -0.56
C LYS A 18 -2.97 -5.15 0.24
N LEU A 19 -2.19 -6.15 0.62
CA LEU A 19 -0.94 -5.95 1.36
C LEU A 19 0.27 -6.29 0.48
N TYR A 20 1.23 -5.38 0.46
CA TYR A 20 2.52 -5.53 -0.20
C TYR A 20 3.64 -5.28 0.80
N THR A 21 4.78 -5.94 0.59
CA THR A 21 6.02 -5.62 1.30
C THR A 21 7.11 -5.25 0.32
N ILE A 22 7.95 -4.27 0.68
CA ILE A 22 9.14 -3.91 -0.09
C ILE A 22 10.35 -3.95 0.83
N ALA A 23 11.42 -4.64 0.42
CA ALA A 23 12.65 -4.74 1.20
C ALA A 23 13.83 -4.08 0.49
N ALA A 24 14.50 -3.14 1.17
CA ALA A 24 15.79 -2.59 0.73
C ALA A 24 16.95 -3.57 0.88
N THR A 25 16.78 -4.65 1.64
CA THR A 25 17.77 -5.71 1.87
C THR A 25 17.20 -7.06 1.48
N ALA A 26 18.02 -8.12 1.46
CA ALA A 26 17.54 -9.49 1.21
C ALA A 26 16.72 -10.09 2.36
N ARG A 27 16.47 -9.34 3.45
CA ARG A 27 15.66 -9.80 4.57
C ARG A 27 14.18 -9.59 4.28
N PRO A 28 13.32 -10.61 4.50
CA PRO A 28 11.88 -10.44 4.42
C PRO A 28 11.35 -9.38 5.39
N VAL A 29 10.33 -8.65 4.98
CA VAL A 29 9.67 -7.64 5.82
C VAL A 29 8.70 -8.33 6.78
N ALA A 30 8.80 -8.02 8.07
CA ALA A 30 7.87 -8.53 9.07
C ALA A 30 6.59 -7.69 9.11
N LEU A 31 5.51 -8.16 8.46
CA LEU A 31 4.21 -7.47 8.44
C LEU A 31 3.70 -7.08 9.84
N SER A 32 3.94 -7.92 10.84
CA SER A 32 3.51 -7.68 12.23
C SER A 32 3.99 -6.34 12.80
N ALA A 33 5.11 -5.79 12.32
CA ALA A 33 5.60 -4.47 12.72
C ALA A 33 4.72 -3.31 12.20
N TYR A 34 3.93 -3.54 11.14
CA TYR A 34 3.16 -2.52 10.44
C TYR A 34 1.66 -2.61 10.73
N LEU A 35 1.12 -3.81 10.95
CA LEU A 35 -0.32 -4.03 11.11
C LEU A 35 -0.98 -3.16 12.19
N PRO A 36 -0.37 -2.95 13.38
CA PRO A 36 -0.96 -2.05 14.38
C PRO A 36 -1.08 -0.61 13.88
N GLN A 37 -0.06 -0.11 13.16
CA GLN A 37 -0.11 1.24 12.59
C GLN A 37 -1.11 1.32 11.44
N LEU A 38 -1.18 0.30 10.57
CA LEU A 38 -2.19 0.24 9.51
C LEU A 38 -3.61 0.31 10.09
N ALA A 39 -3.88 -0.42 11.17
CA ALA A 39 -5.17 -0.34 11.86
C ALA A 39 -5.48 1.08 12.36
N ARG A 40 -4.49 1.77 12.96
CA ARG A 40 -4.63 3.17 13.40
C ARG A 40 -4.90 4.13 12.24
N MET A 41 -4.16 3.99 11.14
CA MET A 41 -4.35 4.81 9.93
C MET A 41 -5.75 4.63 9.35
N LYS A 42 -6.26 3.39 9.34
CA LYS A 42 -7.62 3.10 8.87
C LYS A 42 -8.70 3.68 9.79
N GLN A 43 -8.53 3.56 11.11
CA GLN A 43 -9.48 4.09 12.11
C GLN A 43 -9.55 5.63 12.11
N ALA A 44 -8.44 6.30 11.80
CA ALA A 44 -8.39 7.76 11.74
C ALA A 44 -9.16 8.37 10.56
N ARG A 45 -9.70 7.55 9.65
CA ARG A 45 -10.34 7.98 8.40
C ARG A 45 -11.75 7.40 8.30
N PRO A 46 -12.78 8.22 8.00
CA PRO A 46 -14.16 7.77 7.89
C PRO A 46 -14.42 7.12 6.52
N ILE A 47 -13.74 6.00 6.23
CA ILE A 47 -13.81 5.28 4.95
C ILE A 47 -14.37 3.88 5.20
N ASP A 48 -15.33 3.44 4.37
CA ASP A 48 -15.76 2.04 4.33
C ASP A 48 -14.73 1.19 3.58
N TRP A 49 -13.69 0.76 4.28
CA TRP A 49 -12.59 -0.02 3.73
C TRP A 49 -13.03 -1.32 3.02
N ARG A 50 -14.19 -1.88 3.41
CA ARG A 50 -14.73 -3.10 2.78
C ARG A 50 -15.36 -2.84 1.43
N ALA A 51 -15.85 -1.63 1.20
CA ALA A 51 -16.39 -1.18 -0.08
C ALA A 51 -15.35 -0.41 -0.94
N THR A 52 -14.25 0.07 -0.35
CA THR A 52 -13.25 0.87 -1.05
C THR A 52 -12.10 0.04 -1.62
N PRO A 53 -11.79 0.17 -2.93
CA PRO A 53 -10.53 -0.32 -3.50
C PRO A 53 -9.33 0.36 -2.81
N ALA A 54 -8.46 -0.43 -2.18
CA ALA A 54 -7.31 0.09 -1.44
C ALA A 54 -6.16 -0.93 -1.33
N PHE A 55 -4.98 -0.42 -1.06
CA PHE A 55 -3.75 -1.19 -0.85
C PHE A 55 -2.86 -0.53 0.20
N ALA A 56 -2.02 -1.33 0.85
CA ALA A 56 -0.98 -0.86 1.76
C ALA A 56 0.37 -1.48 1.40
N ILE A 57 1.43 -0.71 1.58
CA ILE A 57 2.82 -1.10 1.32
C ILE A 57 3.61 -0.97 2.62
N CYS A 58 4.06 -2.11 3.14
CA CYS A 58 4.95 -2.23 4.29
C CYS A 58 6.40 -2.21 3.78
N HIS A 59 7.05 -1.07 3.88
CA HIS A 59 8.34 -0.83 3.25
C HIS A 59 9.46 -0.77 4.29
N ASP A 60 10.36 -1.75 4.27
CA ASP A 60 11.66 -1.63 4.94
C ASP A 60 12.60 -0.84 4.01
N GLY A 61 12.66 0.47 4.24
CA GLY A 61 13.56 1.38 3.53
C GLY A 61 15.03 1.20 3.95
N ALA A 62 15.93 1.93 3.30
CA ALA A 62 17.36 1.86 3.63
C ALA A 62 17.67 2.48 5.02
N SER A 63 16.90 3.48 5.44
CA SER A 63 17.12 4.26 6.65
C SER A 63 15.94 4.29 7.62
N ALA A 64 14.75 3.88 7.18
CA ALA A 64 13.53 3.90 7.99
C ALA A 64 12.49 2.93 7.43
N ARG A 65 11.50 2.59 8.26
CA ARG A 65 10.29 1.89 7.82
C ARG A 65 9.24 2.89 7.38
N TYR A 66 8.58 2.59 6.28
CA TYR A 66 7.47 3.37 5.74
C TYR A 66 6.23 2.48 5.63
N LEU A 67 5.08 3.04 5.97
CA LEU A 67 3.79 2.44 5.72
C LEU A 67 3.00 3.37 4.81
N VAL A 68 2.82 2.95 3.56
CA VAL A 68 1.99 3.68 2.59
C VAL A 68 0.62 3.04 2.56
N LEU A 69 -0.44 3.83 2.72
CA LEU A 69 -1.83 3.44 2.52
C LEU A 69 -2.39 4.23 1.34
N GLY A 70 -2.73 3.55 0.26
CA GLY A 70 -3.35 4.13 -0.92
C GLY A 70 -4.81 3.67 -1.06
N TRP A 71 -5.72 4.57 -1.40
CA TRP A 71 -7.11 4.24 -1.66
C TRP A 71 -7.71 5.10 -2.75
N TRP A 72 -8.68 4.52 -3.46
CA TRP A 72 -9.36 5.18 -4.56
C TRP A 72 -10.62 5.88 -4.06
N GLY A 73 -10.83 7.11 -4.50
CA GLY A 73 -12.01 7.91 -4.18
C GLY A 73 -12.26 8.98 -5.24
N ASN A 74 -13.35 9.74 -5.07
CA ASN A 74 -13.76 10.76 -6.05
C ASN A 74 -13.77 10.25 -7.49
N ASP A 75 -14.19 9.00 -7.68
CA ASP A 75 -14.19 8.22 -8.92
C ASP A 75 -12.81 7.93 -9.54
N ASN A 76 -11.88 8.90 -9.58
CA ASN A 76 -10.62 8.80 -10.32
C ASN A 76 -9.35 9.18 -9.53
N GLU A 77 -9.46 9.57 -8.26
CA GLU A 77 -8.34 10.05 -7.47
C GLU A 77 -7.76 8.94 -6.58
N MET A 78 -6.43 8.86 -6.55
CA MET A 78 -5.73 8.05 -5.55
C MET A 78 -5.32 8.93 -4.39
N PHE A 79 -5.98 8.75 -3.25
CA PHE A 79 -5.54 9.34 -1.99
C PHE A 79 -4.43 8.49 -1.38
N VAL A 80 -3.50 9.15 -0.70
CA VAL A 80 -2.36 8.48 -0.07
C VAL A 80 -2.14 9.04 1.32
N ALA A 81 -1.82 8.14 2.24
CA ALA A 81 -1.31 8.43 3.57
C ALA A 81 0.00 7.69 3.79
N VAL A 82 0.99 8.36 4.35
CA VAL A 82 2.31 7.78 4.61
C VAL A 82 2.66 7.98 6.07
N ALA A 83 2.93 6.86 6.76
CA ALA A 83 3.51 6.87 8.09
C ALA A 83 4.98 6.43 8.02
N VAL A 84 5.84 7.04 8.83
CA VAL A 84 7.27 6.68 8.93
C VAL A 84 7.61 6.37 10.38
N GLU A 85 8.31 5.26 10.62
CA GLU A 85 8.77 4.87 11.95
C GLU A 85 9.97 5.75 12.36
N GLN A 86 9.86 6.42 13.51
CA GLN A 86 10.93 7.17 14.17
C GLN A 86 11.20 6.61 15.56
N GLU A 87 12.18 7.18 16.27
CA GLU A 87 12.57 6.78 17.63
C GLU A 87 11.40 6.69 18.62
N ARG A 88 10.38 7.55 18.47
CA ARG A 88 9.19 7.60 19.35
C ARG A 88 7.97 6.87 18.77
N GLY A 89 8.13 6.17 17.66
CA GLY A 89 7.06 5.45 16.96
C GLY A 89 6.70 6.06 15.61
N TRP A 90 5.54 5.65 15.08
CA TRP A 90 5.05 6.05 13.78
C TRP A 90 4.51 7.47 13.76
N ILE A 91 4.87 8.24 12.73
CA ILE A 91 4.32 9.57 12.48
C ILE A 91 3.78 9.69 11.06
N GLU A 92 2.66 10.39 10.90
CA GLU A 92 2.11 10.81 9.59
C GLU A 92 2.32 12.32 9.46
N ASP A 93 3.12 12.74 8.48
CA ASP A 93 3.38 14.16 8.20
C ASP A 93 3.58 14.34 6.69
N ALA A 94 2.51 14.77 6.01
CA ALA A 94 2.49 14.95 4.56
C ALA A 94 3.39 16.10 4.07
N ALA A 95 3.84 17.01 4.95
CA ALA A 95 4.79 18.05 4.58
C ALA A 95 6.24 17.54 4.56
N ARG A 96 6.51 16.38 5.20
CA ARG A 96 7.87 15.83 5.34
C ARG A 96 8.06 14.50 4.62
N TYR A 97 7.02 13.70 4.50
CA TYR A 97 7.11 12.33 4.01
C TYR A 97 6.15 12.09 2.85
N SER A 98 6.65 11.31 1.90
CA SER A 98 5.89 10.79 0.77
C SER A 98 6.29 9.33 0.55
N PHE A 99 5.62 8.68 -0.39
CA PHE A 99 5.98 7.34 -0.85
C PHE A 99 7.33 7.36 -1.57
N CYS A 100 8.02 6.22 -1.53
CA CYS A 100 9.31 6.03 -2.17
C CYS A 100 9.13 5.73 -3.67
N LEU A 101 10.16 6.01 -4.47
CA LEU A 101 10.16 5.67 -5.90
C LEU A 101 9.94 4.16 -6.15
N TRP A 102 10.32 3.29 -5.20
CA TRP A 102 10.11 1.85 -5.31
C TRP A 102 8.66 1.45 -5.06
N ASP A 103 7.91 2.25 -4.28
CA ASP A 103 6.47 2.05 -4.06
C ASP A 103 5.70 2.31 -5.36
N MET A 104 6.25 3.14 -6.26
CA MET A 104 5.62 3.48 -7.53
C MET A 104 5.43 2.27 -8.46
N GLU A 105 6.22 1.20 -8.33
CA GLU A 105 5.99 -0.05 -9.08
C GLU A 105 4.63 -0.67 -8.69
N VAL A 106 4.35 -0.71 -7.38
CA VAL A 106 3.07 -1.19 -6.85
C VAL A 106 1.95 -0.22 -7.19
N MET A 107 2.16 1.09 -6.99
CA MET A 107 1.14 2.11 -7.27
C MET A 107 0.76 2.15 -8.75
N TRP A 108 1.73 1.97 -9.65
CA TRP A 108 1.49 1.85 -11.10
C TRP A 108 0.62 0.65 -11.43
N HIS A 109 0.94 -0.52 -10.86
CA HIS A 109 0.10 -1.71 -11.01
C HIS A 109 -1.30 -1.48 -10.47
N GLU A 110 -1.44 -0.95 -9.26
CA GLU A 110 -2.74 -0.70 -8.64
C GLU A 110 -3.59 0.28 -9.42
N ARG A 111 -2.97 1.30 -10.02
CA ARG A 111 -3.66 2.21 -10.95
C ARG A 111 -4.22 1.47 -12.16
N ASN A 112 -3.41 0.62 -12.79
CA ASN A 112 -3.84 -0.11 -13.99
C ASN A 112 -4.93 -1.14 -13.64
N ALA A 113 -4.77 -1.84 -12.51
CA ALA A 113 -5.78 -2.75 -11.99
C ALA A 113 -7.09 -2.02 -11.66
N PHE A 114 -7.03 -0.84 -11.06
CA PHE A 114 -8.23 -0.04 -10.80
C PHE A 114 -8.95 0.32 -12.10
N VAL A 115 -8.22 0.85 -13.09
CA VAL A 115 -8.79 1.17 -14.40
C VAL A 115 -9.43 -0.05 -15.06
N GLU A 116 -8.72 -1.17 -15.11
CA GLU A 116 -9.22 -2.40 -15.76
C GLU A 116 -10.46 -2.96 -15.05
N ARG A 117 -10.49 -2.95 -13.70
CA ARG A 117 -11.49 -3.67 -12.92
C ARG A 117 -12.65 -2.81 -12.44
N MET A 118 -12.49 -1.49 -12.38
CA MET A 118 -13.51 -0.56 -11.89
C MET A 118 -14.11 0.31 -13.00
N TYR A 119 -13.37 0.57 -14.09
CA TYR A 119 -13.91 1.26 -15.29
C TYR A 119 -14.26 0.30 -16.44
N GLY A 120 -14.15 -1.01 -16.23
CA GLY A 120 -14.59 -2.02 -17.19
C GLY A 120 -16.12 -2.06 -17.37
N ALA A 121 -16.59 -2.84 -18.35
CA ALA A 121 -18.02 -3.02 -18.62
C ALA A 121 -18.81 -3.55 -17.40
N GLU A 122 -18.16 -4.35 -16.57
CA GLU A 122 -18.69 -4.84 -15.29
C GLU A 122 -17.70 -4.49 -14.16
N PRO A 123 -17.90 -3.34 -13.48
CA PRO A 123 -17.06 -2.95 -12.35
C PRO A 123 -17.08 -4.00 -11.23
N SER A 124 -15.91 -4.44 -10.77
CA SER A 124 -15.79 -5.52 -9.78
C SER A 124 -14.65 -5.28 -8.79
N LEU A 125 -15.02 -4.90 -7.56
CA LEU A 125 -14.10 -4.79 -6.43
C LEU A 125 -13.43 -6.13 -6.10
N ALA A 126 -14.14 -7.24 -6.25
CA ALA A 126 -13.56 -8.57 -6.05
C ALA A 126 -12.46 -8.87 -7.09
N ALA A 127 -12.70 -8.54 -8.37
CA ALA A 127 -11.69 -8.70 -9.40
C ALA A 127 -10.48 -7.77 -9.19
N TYR A 128 -10.72 -6.53 -8.76
CA TYR A 128 -9.66 -5.63 -8.32
C TYR A 128 -8.82 -6.28 -7.22
N ARG A 129 -9.45 -6.78 -6.14
CA ARG A 129 -8.76 -7.43 -5.00
C ARG A 129 -7.95 -8.67 -5.38
N ALA A 130 -8.39 -9.41 -6.40
CA ALA A 130 -7.69 -10.61 -6.89
C ALA A 130 -6.43 -10.28 -7.73
N SER A 131 -6.44 -9.14 -8.43
CA SER A 131 -5.27 -8.66 -9.16
C SER A 131 -4.17 -8.18 -8.20
N HIS A 132 -2.91 -8.47 -8.52
CA HIS A 132 -1.78 -8.07 -7.69
C HIS A 132 -0.52 -7.89 -8.52
N PHE A 133 0.38 -7.04 -8.01
CA PHE A 133 1.69 -6.85 -8.62
C PHE A 133 2.47 -8.16 -8.61
N VAL A 134 3.01 -8.53 -9.77
CA VAL A 134 3.94 -9.65 -9.92
C VAL A 134 5.25 -9.09 -10.41
N GLN A 135 6.30 -9.29 -9.62
CA GLN A 135 7.63 -8.87 -9.99
C GLN A 135 8.16 -9.81 -11.08
N ALA A 136 8.23 -9.31 -12.32
CA ALA A 136 8.83 -10.00 -13.46
C ALA A 136 10.35 -10.04 -13.39
#